data_AF-A0A9P5MLJ9-F1
#
_entry.id   AF-A0A9P5MLJ9-F1
#
_cell.length_a   1.000
_cell.length_b   1.000
_cell.length_c   1.000
_cell.angle_alpha   90.00
_cell.angle_beta   90.00
_cell.angle_gamma   90.00
#
_symmetry.space_group_name_H-M   'P 1'
#
loop_
_entity.id
_entity.type
_entity.pdbx_description
1 polymer ?
#
loop_
_entity_poly.entity_id
_entity_poly.type
_entity_poly.pdbx_seq_one_letter_code
_entity_poly.pdbx_strand_id
1 'polypeptide(L)'
;MKDVPGLGLSGSQAEVAPGYMRNYLKPRSLAFYVPRATRHVSPASAAAESVTPTPVLLQPKPELLQLNIAQLAERIASLPTIVLQRRLQTSSDPVESSTESTGTTASGGQLIFGSVTPLDVQKAIEEEHQFLVSNASISFLSGESKLRHTGIATAEVAFRNGSIVFITVDVQGTS
;
A
#
# COMPACT_ATOMS: atom_id res chain seq x y z
N MET A 1 6.80 -32.86 -8.05
CA MET A 1 7.92 -32.77 -7.09
C MET A 1 8.15 -34.16 -6.53
N LYS A 2 9.39 -34.61 -6.46
CA LYS A 2 9.69 -35.98 -6.00
C LYS A 2 10.00 -35.96 -4.50
N ASP A 3 9.54 -36.98 -3.79
CA ASP A 3 9.81 -37.18 -2.37
C ASP A 3 11.32 -37.31 -2.12
N VAL A 4 11.82 -36.65 -1.08
CA VAL A 4 13.23 -36.70 -0.69
C VAL A 4 13.33 -37.48 0.63
N PRO A 5 14.03 -38.64 0.65
CA PRO A 5 14.16 -39.46 1.84
C PRO A 5 14.70 -38.65 3.03
N GLY A 6 13.98 -38.65 4.15
CA GLY A 6 14.37 -37.97 5.38
C GLY A 6 14.04 -36.47 5.48
N LEU A 7 13.42 -35.87 4.46
CA LEU A 7 13.00 -34.45 4.47
C LEU A 7 11.48 -34.23 4.55
N GLY A 8 10.71 -35.33 4.59
CA GLY A 8 9.24 -35.30 4.63
C GLY A 8 8.61 -35.53 3.26
N LEU A 9 7.27 -35.60 3.24
CA LEU A 9 6.48 -35.85 2.04
C LEU A 9 6.67 -34.73 0.99
N SER A 10 6.55 -35.08 -0.29
CA SER A 10 6.54 -34.09 -1.37
C SER A 10 5.51 -32.98 -1.13
N GLY A 11 5.95 -31.72 -1.05
CA GLY A 11 5.10 -30.56 -0.75
C GLY A 11 5.13 -30.12 0.72
N SER A 12 5.83 -30.84 1.60
CA SER A 12 6.07 -30.40 2.97
C SER A 12 7.13 -29.29 3.05
N GLN A 13 6.99 -28.39 4.02
CA GLN A 13 8.02 -27.40 4.34
C GLN A 13 8.96 -28.01 5.37
N ALA A 14 10.26 -28.04 5.05
CA ALA A 14 11.29 -28.53 5.95
C ALA A 14 12.42 -27.50 6.07
N GLU A 15 12.92 -27.30 7.28
CA GLU A 15 14.12 -26.51 7.51
C GLU A 15 15.35 -27.34 7.12
N VAL A 16 16.19 -26.77 6.26
CA VAL A 16 17.36 -27.44 5.71
C VAL A 16 18.58 -26.54 5.80
N ALA A 17 19.76 -27.15 5.94
CA ALA A 17 21.01 -26.40 5.90
C ALA A 17 21.15 -25.64 4.56
N PRO A 18 21.60 -24.37 4.56
CA PRO A 18 21.64 -23.54 3.36
C PRO A 18 22.53 -24.13 2.26
N GLY A 19 23.62 -24.81 2.63
CA GLY A 19 24.49 -25.53 1.70
C GLY A 19 23.78 -26.70 1.00
N TYR A 20 22.95 -27.45 1.72
CA TYR A 20 22.19 -28.58 1.18
C TYR A 20 21.11 -28.10 0.19
N MET A 21 20.42 -27.01 0.53
CA MET A 21 19.47 -26.36 -0.39
C MET A 21 20.15 -25.89 -1.68
N ARG A 22 21.27 -25.18 -1.57
CA ARG A 22 21.96 -24.56 -2.71
C ARG A 22 22.62 -25.58 -3.65
N ASN A 23 23.27 -26.60 -3.08
CA ASN A 23 24.14 -27.50 -3.84
C ASN A 23 23.41 -28.76 -4.34
N TYR A 24 22.35 -29.19 -3.64
CA TYR A 24 21.72 -30.49 -3.90
C TYR A 24 20.23 -30.36 -4.28
N LEU A 25 19.44 -29.63 -3.50
CA LEU A 25 17.98 -29.60 -3.69
C LEU A 25 17.54 -28.69 -4.84
N LYS A 26 18.09 -27.47 -4.91
CA LYS A 26 17.72 -26.48 -5.95
C LYS A 26 18.14 -26.93 -7.37
N PRO A 27 19.38 -27.39 -7.63
CA PRO A 27 19.79 -27.75 -8.99
C PRO A 27 19.02 -28.96 -9.54
N ARG A 28 18.56 -29.85 -8.66
CA ARG A 28 17.80 -31.06 -9.02
C ARG A 28 16.28 -30.83 -9.02
N SER A 29 15.83 -29.59 -8.82
CA SER A 29 14.39 -29.23 -8.76
C SER A 29 13.59 -30.05 -7.74
N LEU A 30 14.21 -30.39 -6.61
CA LEU A 30 13.58 -31.16 -5.52
C LEU A 30 12.89 -30.26 -4.49
N ALA A 31 13.36 -29.02 -4.33
CA ALA A 31 12.77 -28.03 -3.43
C ALA A 31 12.92 -26.61 -4.00
N PHE A 32 12.15 -25.68 -3.44
CA PHE A 32 12.22 -24.25 -3.76
C PHE A 32 12.28 -23.44 -2.46
N TYR A 33 12.75 -22.19 -2.54
CA TYR A 33 12.76 -21.30 -1.39
C TYR A 33 11.35 -20.80 -1.09
N VAL A 34 10.90 -20.99 0.16
CA VAL A 34 9.67 -20.38 0.65
C VAL A 34 10.00 -19.01 1.23
N PRO A 35 9.57 -17.90 0.60
CA PRO A 35 9.80 -16.57 1.15
C PRO A 35 9.10 -16.42 2.50
N ARG A 36 9.66 -15.61 3.41
CA ARG A 36 9.15 -15.44 4.78
C ARG A 36 7.66 -15.03 4.83
N ALA A 37 7.17 -14.32 3.82
CA ALA A 37 5.77 -13.90 3.74
C ALA A 37 4.76 -15.06 3.59
N THR A 38 5.17 -16.24 3.09
CA THR A 38 4.28 -17.38 2.82
C THR A 38 4.45 -18.54 3.80
N ARG A 39 5.16 -18.33 4.92
CA ARG A 39 5.52 -19.36 5.91
C ARG A 39 4.31 -19.98 6.65
N HIS A 40 3.13 -19.37 6.60
CA HIS A 40 1.95 -19.77 7.39
C HIS A 40 1.02 -20.81 6.75
N VAL A 41 1.40 -21.46 5.65
CA VAL A 41 0.57 -22.55 5.07
C VAL A 41 1.14 -23.91 5.44
N SER A 42 0.70 -24.44 6.58
CA SER A 42 0.99 -25.80 7.03
C SER A 42 0.34 -26.84 6.09
N PRO A 43 1.10 -27.80 5.53
CA PRO A 43 0.54 -28.80 4.60
C PRO A 43 -0.24 -29.92 5.29
N ALA A 44 -0.39 -29.90 6.62
CA ALA A 44 -1.16 -30.90 7.36
C ALA A 44 -2.69 -30.84 7.12
N SER A 45 -3.18 -29.81 6.42
CA SER A 45 -4.59 -29.72 5.98
C SER A 45 -4.77 -29.92 4.47
N ALA A 46 -3.74 -30.38 3.74
CA ALA A 46 -3.85 -30.64 2.30
C ALA A 46 -4.68 -31.89 1.94
N ALA A 47 -5.19 -32.63 2.93
CA ALA A 47 -5.99 -33.85 2.72
C ALA A 47 -7.45 -33.75 3.21
N ALA A 48 -7.86 -32.63 3.82
CA ALA A 48 -9.23 -32.46 4.30
C ALA A 48 -9.60 -30.99 4.28
N GLU A 49 -9.79 -30.44 3.09
CA GLU A 49 -10.80 -29.43 2.79
C GLU A 49 -10.71 -29.16 1.28
N SER A 50 -11.42 -29.99 0.53
CA SER A 50 -12.15 -29.50 -0.64
C SER A 50 -13.22 -28.50 -0.17
N VAL A 51 -12.80 -27.44 0.53
CA VAL A 51 -13.48 -26.16 0.44
C VAL A 51 -13.10 -25.73 -0.95
N THR A 52 -14.00 -26.02 -1.88
CA THR A 52 -14.12 -25.23 -3.11
C THR A 52 -13.63 -23.85 -2.75
N PRO A 53 -12.53 -23.33 -3.35
CA PRO A 53 -12.42 -21.90 -3.38
C PRO A 53 -13.74 -21.52 -4.06
N THR A 54 -14.71 -21.04 -3.26
CA THR A 54 -15.76 -20.21 -3.80
C THR A 54 -14.96 -19.28 -4.69
N PRO A 55 -15.17 -19.28 -6.02
CA PRO A 55 -14.48 -18.33 -6.84
C PRO A 55 -14.92 -17.01 -6.23
N VAL A 56 -14.05 -16.40 -5.42
CA VAL A 56 -14.05 -14.98 -5.22
C VAL A 56 -13.91 -14.55 -6.64
N LEU A 57 -15.06 -14.21 -7.23
CA LEU A 57 -15.17 -13.63 -8.55
C LEU A 57 -13.99 -12.70 -8.58
N LEU A 58 -13.02 -13.04 -9.42
CA LEU A 58 -11.97 -12.14 -9.84
C LEU A 58 -12.78 -10.89 -10.15
N GLN A 59 -12.83 -9.95 -9.21
CA GLN A 59 -13.47 -8.69 -9.48
C GLN A 59 -12.72 -8.27 -10.73
N PRO A 60 -13.40 -8.09 -11.88
CA PRO A 60 -12.71 -7.64 -13.05
C PRO A 60 -12.01 -6.38 -12.58
N LYS A 61 -10.67 -6.47 -12.47
CA LYS A 61 -9.82 -5.33 -12.20
C LYS A 61 -10.36 -4.31 -13.19
N PRO A 62 -10.95 -3.20 -12.69
CA PRO A 62 -11.73 -2.31 -13.53
C PRO A 62 -10.87 -2.06 -14.76
N GLU A 63 -11.41 -2.41 -15.94
CA GLU A 63 -10.70 -2.16 -17.19
C GLU A 63 -10.24 -0.73 -17.09
N LEU A 64 -8.92 -0.56 -16.96
CA LEU A 64 -8.29 0.73 -16.87
C LEU A 64 -8.72 1.42 -18.15
N LEU A 65 -9.73 2.29 -18.04
CA LEU A 65 -10.25 3.05 -19.15
C LEU A 65 -9.02 3.71 -19.75
N GLN A 66 -8.64 3.27 -20.95
CA GLN A 66 -7.58 3.89 -21.74
C GLN A 66 -8.11 5.26 -22.20
N LEU A 67 -8.28 6.15 -21.23
CA LEU A 67 -8.78 7.49 -21.43
C LEU A 67 -7.70 8.27 -22.17
N ASN A 68 -8.13 9.03 -23.17
CA ASN A 68 -7.27 10.01 -23.79
C ASN A 68 -6.74 10.96 -22.70
N ILE A 69 -5.47 11.33 -22.79
CA ILE A 69 -4.74 12.11 -21.77
C ILE A 69 -5.47 13.44 -21.46
N ALA A 70 -6.16 14.04 -22.44
CA ALA A 70 -6.98 15.23 -22.24
C ALA A 70 -8.20 14.98 -21.33
N GLN A 71 -8.88 13.84 -21.51
CA GLN A 71 -10.02 13.45 -20.68
C GLN A 71 -9.59 13.07 -19.26
N LEU A 72 -8.37 12.54 -19.12
CA LEU A 72 -7.76 12.26 -17.81
C LEU A 72 -7.53 13.56 -17.02
N ALA A 73 -6.98 14.59 -17.67
CA ALA A 73 -6.74 15.88 -17.03
C ALA A 73 -8.05 16.56 -16.57
N GLU A 74 -9.09 16.52 -17.40
CA GLU A 74 -10.41 17.09 -17.07
C GLU A 74 -11.06 16.34 -15.89
N ARG A 75 -10.96 15.00 -15.87
CA ARG A 75 -11.44 14.20 -14.75
C ARG A 75 -10.68 14.47 -13.46
N ILE A 76 -9.35 14.63 -13.53
CA ILE A 76 -8.51 14.93 -12.36
C ILE A 76 -8.81 16.33 -11.82
N ALA A 77 -9.11 17.29 -12.70
CA ALA A 77 -9.54 18.62 -12.30
C ALA A 77 -10.94 18.62 -11.66
N SER A 78 -11.79 17.65 -12.01
CA SER A 78 -13.11 17.48 -11.41
C SER A 78 -13.12 16.67 -10.11
N LEU A 79 -11.95 16.18 -9.63
CA LEU A 79 -11.91 15.30 -8.48
C LEU A 79 -12.33 16.05 -7.20
N PRO A 80 -13.17 15.42 -6.36
CA PRO A 80 -13.41 15.90 -5.01
C PRO A 80 -12.15 15.75 -4.15
N THR A 81 -12.16 16.40 -2.99
CA THR A 81 -11.08 16.34 -2.00
C THR A 81 -10.76 14.90 -1.61
N ILE A 82 -9.50 14.50 -1.77
CA ILE A 82 -9.02 13.16 -1.41
C ILE A 82 -8.76 13.12 0.09
N VAL A 83 -9.40 12.20 0.81
CA VAL A 83 -9.28 12.08 2.26
C VAL A 83 -8.28 10.97 2.63
N LEU A 84 -7.22 11.35 3.35
CA LEU A 84 -6.20 10.42 3.84
C LEU A 84 -6.27 10.32 5.36
N GLN A 85 -6.60 9.14 5.87
CA GLN A 85 -6.64 8.88 7.31
C GLN A 85 -5.24 8.52 7.83
N ARG A 86 -4.78 9.22 8.87
CA ARG A 86 -3.49 9.00 9.52
C ARG A 86 -3.61 9.02 11.03
N ARG A 87 -2.87 8.13 11.70
CA ARG A 87 -2.84 8.08 13.15
C ARG A 87 -2.18 9.33 13.71
N LEU A 88 -2.83 10.01 14.64
CA LEU A 88 -2.28 11.19 15.31
C LEU A 88 -1.15 10.82 16.23
N GLN A 89 -0.08 11.62 16.24
CA GLN A 89 0.99 11.52 17.23
C GLN A 89 0.51 12.11 18.54
N THR A 90 -0.33 11.37 19.27
CA THR A 90 -0.62 11.69 20.66
C THR A 90 0.61 11.35 21.49
N SER A 91 1.16 12.33 22.20
CA SER A 91 2.00 12.06 23.35
C SER A 91 1.14 11.28 24.34
N SER A 92 1.51 10.02 24.54
CA SER A 92 0.89 9.03 25.43
C SER A 92 0.27 9.61 26.70
N ASP A 93 -1.06 9.51 26.84
CA ASP A 93 -1.77 8.87 27.96
C ASP A 93 -3.30 8.90 27.75
N PRO A 94 -4.06 7.83 28.07
CA PRO A 94 -5.50 7.84 28.05
C PRO A 94 -6.02 8.23 29.44
N VAL A 95 -6.13 9.52 29.73
CA VAL A 95 -6.96 10.00 30.83
C VAL A 95 -7.83 11.13 30.33
N GLU A 96 -9.10 11.01 30.66
CA GLU A 96 -10.19 11.91 30.32
C GLU A 96 -9.85 13.39 30.50
N SER A 97 -10.58 14.20 29.73
CA SER A 97 -10.73 15.66 29.83
C SER A 97 -9.82 16.45 28.91
N SER A 98 -10.49 17.10 27.95
CA SER A 98 -10.45 18.54 27.71
C SER A 98 -9.13 19.28 27.92
N THR A 99 -8.82 20.12 26.91
CA THR A 99 -7.85 21.23 26.93
C THR A 99 -6.37 20.83 27.02
N GLU A 100 -5.71 20.64 25.88
CA GLU A 100 -4.78 21.65 25.33
C GLU A 100 -3.94 21.09 24.16
N SER A 101 -4.18 21.70 23.00
CA SER A 101 -3.51 21.48 21.73
C SER A 101 -2.07 21.98 21.77
N THR A 102 -1.13 21.20 22.31
CA THR A 102 0.31 21.53 22.18
C THR A 102 0.95 20.67 21.10
N GLY A 103 0.72 21.08 19.86
CA GLY A 103 1.33 20.48 18.67
C GLY A 103 1.04 21.27 17.40
N THR A 104 0.76 22.58 17.52
CA THR A 104 0.44 23.46 16.42
C THR A 104 1.74 24.08 15.90
N THR A 105 2.30 23.51 14.82
CA THR A 105 3.26 24.26 14.00
C THR A 105 2.50 25.29 13.16
N ALA A 106 3.20 26.27 12.60
CA ALA A 106 2.68 27.50 11.98
C ALA A 106 1.64 27.35 10.84
N SER A 107 1.25 26.11 10.50
CA SER A 107 0.21 25.77 9.52
C SER A 107 -0.95 24.96 10.13
N GLY A 108 -1.26 25.13 11.42
CA GLY A 108 -2.55 24.82 12.04
C GLY A 108 -2.90 23.34 12.29
N GLY A 109 -2.09 22.39 11.84
CA GLY A 109 -2.36 20.94 11.91
C GLY A 109 -1.70 20.20 13.08
N GLN A 110 -2.36 19.15 13.58
CA GLN A 110 -1.80 18.23 14.56
C GLN A 110 -0.77 17.30 13.90
N LEU A 111 0.32 16.98 14.61
CA LEU A 111 1.34 16.05 14.12
C LEU A 111 0.75 14.65 13.91
N ILE A 112 1.06 14.03 12.77
CA ILE A 112 0.70 12.65 12.47
C ILE A 112 1.89 11.71 12.68
N PHE A 113 1.62 10.45 13.02
CA PHE A 113 2.63 9.40 12.99
C PHE A 113 3.06 9.14 11.54
N GLY A 114 4.37 9.25 11.31
CA GLY A 114 4.98 9.04 10.00
C GLY A 114 4.92 10.27 9.10
N SER A 115 4.63 10.05 7.81
CA SER A 115 4.52 11.10 6.81
C SER A 115 3.62 10.66 5.68
N VAL A 116 2.82 11.57 5.13
CA VAL A 116 2.14 11.37 3.85
C VAL A 116 3.12 11.67 2.73
N THR A 117 3.36 10.68 1.88
CA THR A 117 4.25 10.78 0.73
C THR A 117 3.45 10.88 -0.58
N PRO A 118 4.08 11.30 -1.68
CA PRO A 118 3.43 11.28 -3.00
C PRO A 118 2.93 9.88 -3.41
N LEU A 119 3.56 8.82 -2.91
CA LEU A 119 3.11 7.44 -3.13
C LEU A 119 1.75 7.15 -2.47
N ASP A 120 1.51 7.73 -1.29
CA ASP A 120 0.23 7.57 -0.60
C ASP A 120 -0.90 8.30 -1.32
N VAL A 121 -0.60 9.49 -1.85
CA VAL A 121 -1.54 10.27 -2.68
C VAL A 121 -1.82 9.53 -3.99
N GLN A 122 -0.79 9.01 -4.65
CA GLN A 122 -0.94 8.17 -5.83
C GLN A 122 -1.87 6.98 -5.56
N LYS A 123 -1.60 6.25 -4.47
CA LYS A 123 -2.37 5.06 -4.11
C LYS A 123 -3.83 5.40 -3.83
N ALA A 124 -4.10 6.50 -3.12
CA ALA A 124 -5.47 6.96 -2.87
C ALA A 124 -6.19 7.33 -4.18
N ILE A 125 -5.52 8.00 -5.11
CA ILE A 125 -6.07 8.31 -6.45
C ILE A 125 -6.37 7.02 -7.23
N GLU A 126 -5.48 6.03 -7.16
CA GLU A 126 -5.65 4.75 -7.84
C GLU A 126 -6.81 3.94 -7.22
N GLU A 127 -6.96 3.93 -5.90
CA GLU A 127 -8.03 3.21 -5.22
C GLU A 127 -9.40 3.88 -5.37
N GLU A 128 -9.46 5.20 -5.17
CA GLU A 128 -10.73 5.96 -5.16
C GLU A 128 -11.25 6.21 -6.58
N HIS A 129 -10.35 6.49 -7.52
CA HIS A 129 -10.73 6.96 -8.85
C HIS A 129 -10.20 6.08 -9.98
N GLN A 130 -9.48 5.00 -9.68
CA GLN A 130 -8.98 4.01 -10.66
C GLN A 130 -8.07 4.62 -11.74
N PHE A 131 -7.34 5.70 -11.40
CA PHE A 131 -6.40 6.36 -12.30
C PHE A 131 -4.95 5.97 -12.00
N LEU A 132 -4.17 5.72 -13.06
CA LEU A 132 -2.74 5.49 -12.95
C LEU A 132 -1.98 6.80 -13.09
N VAL A 133 -1.57 7.36 -11.95
CA VAL A 133 -0.68 8.51 -11.86
C VAL A 133 0.70 8.04 -11.42
N SER A 134 1.77 8.67 -11.91
CA SER A 134 3.13 8.37 -11.45
C SER A 134 3.47 9.17 -10.20
N ASN A 135 4.13 8.58 -9.19
CA ASN A 135 4.57 9.31 -7.99
C ASN A 135 5.46 10.53 -8.31
N ALA A 136 6.31 10.44 -9.34
CA ALA A 136 7.21 11.51 -9.77
C ALA A 136 6.47 12.72 -10.36
N SER A 137 5.22 12.53 -10.76
CA SER A 137 4.35 13.60 -11.26
C SER A 137 3.68 14.40 -10.15
N ILE A 138 3.74 13.95 -8.89
CA ILE A 138 3.01 14.55 -7.77
C ILE A 138 3.97 15.35 -6.89
N SER A 139 3.67 16.63 -6.69
CA SER A 139 4.41 17.52 -5.79
C SER A 139 3.45 18.26 -4.86
N PHE A 140 3.86 18.56 -3.64
CA PHE A 140 3.04 19.34 -2.71
C PHE A 140 3.36 20.84 -2.84
N LEU A 141 2.32 21.67 -2.94
CA LEU A 141 2.47 23.12 -3.05
C LEU A 141 2.99 23.75 -1.74
N SER A 142 2.87 23.03 -0.62
CA SER A 142 3.40 23.43 0.69
C SER A 142 4.93 23.58 0.73
N GLY A 143 5.64 23.28 -0.36
CA GLY A 143 7.10 23.37 -0.46
C GLY A 143 7.85 22.21 0.21
N GLU A 144 7.16 21.36 0.97
CA GLU A 144 7.70 20.17 1.60
C GLU A 144 7.48 18.92 0.72
N SER A 145 8.46 18.03 0.63
CA SER A 145 8.30 16.78 -0.15
C SER A 145 7.34 15.77 0.47
N LYS A 146 6.93 15.97 1.73
CA LYS A 146 6.09 15.06 2.53
C LYS A 146 5.30 15.86 3.55
N LEU A 147 4.07 15.44 3.86
CA LEU A 147 3.24 16.07 4.89
C LEU A 147 3.37 15.33 6.22
N ARG A 148 3.56 16.08 7.32
CA ARG A 148 3.69 15.53 8.69
C ARG A 148 2.64 16.07 9.66
N HIS A 149 1.69 16.84 9.14
CA HIS A 149 0.63 17.49 9.88
C HIS A 149 -0.72 17.14 9.27
N THR A 150 -1.76 17.12 10.10
CA THR A 150 -3.15 17.07 9.63
C THR A 150 -3.56 18.38 8.98
N GLY A 151 -4.57 18.32 8.13
CA GLY A 151 -5.14 19.48 7.47
C GLY A 151 -5.17 19.34 5.96
N ILE A 152 -5.62 20.40 5.33
CA ILE A 152 -5.85 20.48 3.89
C ILE A 152 -4.56 20.95 3.23
N ALA A 153 -4.00 20.10 2.37
CA ALA A 153 -2.84 20.39 1.56
C ALA A 153 -3.21 20.38 0.08
N THR A 154 -2.66 21.31 -0.69
CA THR A 154 -2.79 21.30 -2.15
C THR A 154 -1.59 20.55 -2.75
N ALA A 155 -1.86 19.56 -3.58
CA ALA A 155 -0.85 18.89 -4.38
C ALA A 155 -1.05 19.23 -5.87
N GLU A 156 0.04 19.37 -6.60
CA GLU A 156 0.05 19.50 -8.05
C GLU A 156 0.43 18.16 -8.69
N VAL A 157 -0.26 17.84 -9.78
CA VAL A 157 -0.02 16.65 -10.59
C VAL A 157 0.37 17.11 -11.99
N ALA A 158 1.65 16.91 -12.34
CA ALA A 158 2.21 17.26 -13.63
C ALA A 158 2.17 16.06 -14.60
N PHE A 159 1.42 16.21 -15.69
CA PHE A 159 1.31 15.22 -16.75
C PHE A 159 2.40 15.40 -17.80
N ARG A 160 2.73 14.32 -18.53
CA ARG A 160 3.78 14.33 -19.58
C ARG A 160 3.46 15.26 -20.75
N ASN A 161 2.21 15.65 -20.92
CA ASN A 161 1.76 16.61 -21.93
C ASN A 161 1.96 18.08 -21.50
N GLY A 162 2.51 18.34 -20.32
CA GLY A 162 2.68 19.68 -19.75
C GLY A 162 1.45 20.23 -19.03
N SER A 163 0.36 19.47 -18.94
CA SER A 163 -0.78 19.84 -18.10
C SER A 163 -0.43 19.70 -16.62
N ILE A 164 -0.76 20.70 -15.82
CA ILE A 164 -0.64 20.67 -14.36
C ILE A 164 -2.05 20.76 -13.80
N VAL A 165 -2.40 19.83 -12.92
CA VAL A 165 -3.70 19.80 -12.25
C VAL A 165 -3.49 19.88 -10.76
N PHE A 166 -4.26 20.74 -10.09
CA PHE A 166 -4.23 20.86 -8.64
C PHE A 166 -5.29 19.97 -8.02
N ILE A 167 -4.89 19.22 -7.01
CA ILE A 167 -5.77 18.36 -6.22
C ILE A 167 -5.69 18.79 -4.75
N THR A 168 -6.83 18.69 -4.08
CA THR A 168 -6.92 18.97 -2.65
C THR A 168 -6.83 17.67 -1.89
N VAL A 169 -5.86 17.57 -0.98
CA VAL A 169 -5.62 16.42 -0.12
C VAL A 169 -5.94 16.81 1.31
N ASP A 170 -6.96 16.19 1.90
CA ASP A 170 -7.30 16.39 3.31
C ASP A 170 -6.70 15.26 4.16
N VAL A 171 -5.76 15.60 5.03
CA VAL A 171 -5.13 14.65 5.95
C VAL A 171 -5.89 14.67 7.27
N GLN A 172 -6.69 13.64 7.50
CA GLN A 172 -7.50 13.49 8.72
C GLN A 172 -6.77 12.66 9.77
N GLY A 173 -6.76 13.17 10.99
CA GLY A 173 -6.23 12.47 12.16
C GLY A 173 -7.22 11.46 12.71
N THR A 174 -6.85 10.19 12.79
CA THR A 174 -7.59 9.17 13.53
C THR A 174 -6.88 8.87 14.85
N SER A 175 -7.66 8.74 15.93
CA SER A 175 -7.16 8.45 17.28
C SER A 175 -6.90 6.96 17.51
#